data_AF-A0A7S2SPI5-F1
#
_entry.id   AF-A0A7S2SPI5-F1
#
_cell.length_a   1.000
_cell.length_b   1.000
_cell.length_c   1.000
_cell.angle_alpha   90.00
_cell.angle_beta   90.00
_cell.angle_gamma   90.00
#
_symmetry.space_group_name_H-M   'P 1'
#
loop_
_entity.id
_entity.type
_entity.pdbx_description
1 polymer ?
#
loop_
_entity_poly.entity_id
_entity_poly.type
_entity_poly.pdbx_seq_one_letter_code
_entity_poly.pdbx_strand_id
1 'polypeptide(L)'
;PPSPPGSSLSMASRSEGALLGASVAAGVTVALVGWGLWHRVAFNGPPEPPRSVAGAVVSKGRRQPRKDLVVVRVGASTQYVLSTSGRPSSMRRYRAMLQDILHLDVCYLPISSEQERIDPQRFVWAVRGMNCLGGAISKDIKVSVLPFLDELDPLARSIGAVNTVCKRGDRLPGGKTDAPGFEA
;
A
#
# COMPACT_ATOMS: atom_id res chain seq x y z
N PRO A 1 45.99 -2.04 -30.63
CA PRO A 1 45.09 -1.56 -29.55
C PRO A 1 43.62 -1.45 -30.01
N PRO A 2 42.68 -2.23 -29.45
CA PRO A 2 41.26 -2.01 -29.70
C PRO A 2 40.61 -1.13 -28.62
N SER A 3 39.76 -0.21 -29.07
CA SER A 3 38.95 0.75 -28.30
C SER A 3 37.90 0.07 -27.39
N PRO A 4 37.39 0.73 -26.32
CA PRO A 4 36.44 0.11 -25.40
C PRO A 4 35.01 0.09 -25.98
N PRO A 5 34.20 -0.95 -25.70
CA PRO A 5 32.80 -0.98 -26.09
C PRO A 5 31.97 -0.07 -25.18
N GLY A 6 31.09 0.70 -25.82
CA GLY A 6 30.26 1.73 -25.21
C GLY A 6 29.20 1.21 -24.23
N SER A 7 28.86 2.11 -23.31
CA SER A 7 27.81 2.02 -22.30
C SER A 7 26.42 1.88 -22.91
N SER A 8 25.77 0.73 -22.73
CA SER A 8 24.34 0.50 -23.00
C SER A 8 23.54 0.05 -21.76
N LEU A 9 24.05 0.32 -20.55
CA LEU A 9 23.34 0.07 -19.29
C LEU A 9 22.60 1.33 -18.83
N SER A 10 21.36 1.54 -19.26
CA SER A 10 20.50 2.58 -18.63
C SER A 10 18.98 2.39 -18.77
N MET A 11 18.47 1.60 -19.73
CA MET A 11 17.01 1.43 -19.87
C MET A 11 16.44 0.15 -19.24
N ALA A 12 17.19 -0.93 -19.12
CA ALA A 12 16.69 -2.20 -18.57
C ALA A 12 16.45 -2.17 -17.05
N SER A 13 17.24 -1.40 -16.28
CA SER A 13 17.09 -1.34 -14.81
C SER A 13 15.85 -0.57 -14.34
N ARG A 14 15.25 0.27 -15.20
CA ARG A 14 14.02 1.02 -14.88
C ARG A 14 12.75 0.21 -15.07
N SER A 15 12.72 -0.76 -15.98
CA SER A 15 11.57 -1.64 -16.22
C SER A 15 11.49 -2.80 -15.23
N GLU A 16 12.62 -3.38 -14.84
CA GLU A 16 12.66 -4.45 -13.83
C GLU A 16 12.26 -3.95 -12.43
N GLY A 17 12.70 -2.75 -12.03
CA GLY A 17 12.26 -2.12 -10.78
C GLY A 17 10.77 -1.75 -10.74
N ALA A 18 10.13 -1.56 -11.90
CA ALA A 18 8.69 -1.30 -12.01
C ALA A 18 7.86 -2.59 -11.89
N LEU A 19 8.38 -3.71 -12.41
CA LEU A 19 7.75 -5.03 -12.33
C LEU A 19 7.94 -5.67 -10.94
N LEU A 20 9.11 -5.55 -10.31
CA LEU A 20 9.28 -5.97 -8.91
C LEU A 20 8.39 -5.17 -7.95
N GLY A 21 8.33 -3.84 -8.10
CA GLY A 21 7.44 -2.99 -7.29
C GLY A 21 5.96 -3.31 -7.49
N ALA A 22 5.59 -3.91 -8.62
CA ALA A 22 4.23 -4.30 -8.95
C ALA A 22 3.78 -5.61 -8.27
N SER A 23 4.66 -6.62 -8.22
CA SER A 23 4.39 -7.88 -7.52
C SER A 23 4.48 -7.73 -6.00
N VAL A 24 5.38 -6.89 -5.50
CA VAL A 24 5.57 -6.65 -4.05
C VAL A 24 4.29 -6.11 -3.42
N ALA A 25 3.71 -5.03 -3.94
CA ALA A 25 2.55 -4.44 -3.27
C ALA A 25 1.26 -5.29 -3.44
N ALA A 26 1.23 -6.25 -4.38
CA ALA A 26 0.16 -7.24 -4.53
C ALA A 26 0.25 -8.30 -3.45
N GLY A 27 1.46 -8.79 -3.16
CA GLY A 27 1.72 -9.60 -1.97
C GLY A 27 1.39 -8.85 -0.67
N VAL A 28 1.76 -7.57 -0.57
CA VAL A 28 1.46 -6.71 0.59
C VAL A 28 -0.04 -6.58 0.82
N THR A 29 -0.81 -6.32 -0.23
CA THR A 29 -2.25 -6.15 -0.10
C THR A 29 -2.94 -7.47 0.15
N VAL A 30 -2.55 -8.58 -0.49
CA VAL A 30 -3.07 -9.91 -0.18
C VAL A 30 -2.68 -10.39 1.21
N ALA A 31 -1.51 -10.02 1.74
CA ALA A 31 -1.10 -10.35 3.10
C ALA A 31 -1.83 -9.49 4.15
N LEU A 32 -1.96 -8.17 3.92
CA LEU A 32 -2.71 -7.26 4.77
C LEU A 32 -4.21 -7.60 4.78
N VAL A 33 -4.77 -7.89 3.61
CA VAL A 33 -6.15 -8.33 3.44
C VAL A 33 -6.32 -9.73 3.94
N GLY A 34 -5.45 -10.67 3.57
CA GLY A 34 -5.52 -12.06 3.99
C GLY A 34 -5.48 -12.15 5.51
N TRP A 35 -4.52 -11.48 6.17
CA TRP A 35 -4.43 -11.40 7.62
C TRP A 35 -5.63 -10.67 8.24
N GLY A 36 -6.00 -9.49 7.73
CA GLY A 36 -7.13 -8.71 8.24
C GLY A 36 -8.49 -9.39 8.05
N LEU A 37 -8.67 -10.11 6.94
CA LEU A 37 -9.86 -10.89 6.60
C LEU A 37 -9.91 -12.16 7.43
N TRP A 38 -8.79 -12.86 7.63
CA TRP A 38 -8.73 -14.02 8.53
C TRP A 38 -9.11 -13.63 9.96
N HIS A 39 -8.56 -12.53 10.48
CA HIS A 39 -8.89 -12.06 11.84
C HIS A 39 -10.34 -11.53 11.95
N ARG A 40 -10.86 -10.82 10.93
CA ARG A 40 -12.28 -10.41 10.92
C ARG A 40 -13.22 -11.59 10.83
N VAL A 41 -12.96 -12.56 9.96
CA VAL A 41 -13.82 -13.75 9.80
C VAL A 41 -13.74 -14.64 11.03
N ALA A 42 -12.56 -14.83 11.62
CA ALA A 42 -12.37 -15.66 12.81
C ALA A 42 -13.06 -15.12 14.07
N PHE A 43 -13.19 -13.79 14.21
CA PHE A 43 -13.71 -13.18 15.45
C PHE A 43 -15.03 -12.40 15.28
N ASN A 44 -15.30 -11.84 14.09
CA ASN A 44 -16.42 -10.91 13.85
C ASN A 44 -17.32 -11.30 12.65
N GLY A 45 -17.04 -12.42 11.96
CA GLY A 45 -17.76 -12.84 10.76
C GLY A 45 -17.44 -12.03 9.48
N PRO A 46 -17.96 -12.46 8.32
CA PRO A 46 -17.67 -11.82 7.04
C PRO A 46 -18.27 -10.39 6.97
N PRO A 47 -17.59 -9.44 6.30
CA PRO A 47 -18.15 -8.11 6.05
C PRO A 47 -19.46 -8.19 5.27
N GLU A 48 -20.48 -7.41 5.66
CA GLU A 48 -21.58 -7.13 4.73
C GLU A 48 -21.05 -6.32 3.53
N PRO A 49 -21.48 -6.63 2.30
CA PRO A 49 -21.10 -5.87 1.13
C PRO A 49 -21.57 -4.42 1.28
N PRO A 50 -20.76 -3.43 0.84
CA PRO A 50 -21.17 -2.03 0.92
C PRO A 50 -22.45 -1.83 0.10
N ARG A 51 -23.45 -1.21 0.71
CA ARG A 51 -24.70 -0.83 0.03
C ARG A 51 -24.36 0.10 -1.14
N SER A 52 -24.86 -0.23 -2.33
CA SER A 52 -24.67 0.59 -3.51
C SER A 52 -25.32 1.95 -3.30
N VAL A 53 -24.51 3.02 -3.25
CA VAL A 53 -25.03 4.38 -3.28
C VAL A 53 -25.29 4.73 -4.74
N ALA A 54 -26.51 4.51 -5.20
CA ALA A 54 -26.97 5.00 -6.49
C ALA A 54 -27.14 6.53 -6.42
N GLY A 55 -26.37 7.26 -7.22
CA GLY A 55 -26.60 8.70 -7.45
C GLY A 55 -25.40 9.59 -7.12
N ALA A 56 -24.41 9.63 -8.00
CA ALA A 56 -23.48 10.76 -8.06
C ALA A 56 -24.03 11.79 -9.06
N VAL A 57 -24.49 12.93 -8.57
CA VAL A 57 -24.86 14.09 -9.41
C VAL A 57 -23.57 14.66 -10.01
N VAL A 58 -23.43 14.54 -11.33
CA VAL A 58 -22.32 15.15 -12.08
C VAL A 58 -22.60 16.65 -12.23
N SER A 59 -21.85 17.48 -11.49
CA SER A 59 -21.89 18.93 -11.69
C SER A 59 -21.25 19.31 -13.04
N LYS A 60 -21.96 20.17 -13.79
CA LYS A 60 -21.52 20.68 -15.10
C LYS A 60 -20.38 21.70 -14.91
N GLY A 61 -19.15 21.20 -14.94
CA GLY A 61 -17.94 21.98 -15.12
C GLY A 61 -16.86 21.05 -15.63
N ARG A 62 -16.82 20.80 -16.95
CA ARG A 62 -15.86 19.84 -17.55
C ARG A 62 -14.44 20.41 -17.51
N ARG A 63 -13.80 20.32 -16.35
CA ARG A 63 -12.34 20.22 -16.28
C ARG A 63 -11.97 18.93 -17.00
N GLN A 64 -11.06 19.00 -17.98
CA GLN A 64 -10.60 17.82 -18.69
C GLN A 64 -10.14 16.75 -17.68
N PRO A 65 -10.60 15.49 -17.79
CA PRO A 65 -10.25 14.47 -16.83
C PRO A 65 -8.73 14.29 -16.83
N ARG A 66 -8.12 14.48 -15.66
CA ARG A 66 -6.69 14.22 -15.45
C ARG A 66 -6.41 12.77 -15.86
N LYS A 67 -5.51 12.55 -16.82
CA LYS A 67 -5.23 11.24 -17.46
C LYS A 67 -4.72 10.17 -16.48
N ASP A 68 -4.25 10.60 -15.32
CA ASP A 68 -3.68 9.80 -14.24
C ASP A 68 -4.68 9.48 -13.10
N LEU A 69 -5.93 9.93 -13.21
CA LEU A 69 -6.95 9.66 -12.19
C LEU A 69 -7.29 8.17 -12.09
N VAL A 70 -7.38 7.70 -10.85
CA VAL A 70 -7.89 6.37 -10.50
C VAL A 70 -9.11 6.56 -9.60
N VAL A 71 -10.27 6.07 -10.03
CA VAL A 71 -11.52 6.18 -9.27
C VAL A 71 -11.59 5.05 -8.25
N VAL A 72 -11.64 5.41 -6.98
CA VAL A 72 -11.82 4.49 -5.85
C VAL A 72 -13.19 4.70 -5.21
N ARG A 73 -13.81 3.62 -4.72
CA ARG A 73 -15.03 3.71 -3.90
C ARG A 73 -14.64 3.86 -2.43
N VAL A 74 -15.29 4.79 -1.73
CA VAL A 74 -15.15 5.03 -0.29
C VAL A 74 -16.54 5.25 0.29
N GLY A 75 -16.89 4.46 1.30
CA GLY A 75 -18.08 4.56 2.12
C GLY A 75 -17.74 4.90 3.57
N ALA A 76 -18.75 4.99 4.43
CA ALA A 76 -18.60 5.40 5.82
C ALA A 76 -17.76 4.42 6.67
N SER A 77 -17.71 3.14 6.28
CA SER A 77 -17.00 2.06 6.98
C SER A 77 -15.68 1.65 6.32
N THR A 78 -15.31 2.28 5.20
CA THR A 78 -14.16 1.84 4.40
C THR A 78 -12.90 1.82 5.23
N GLN A 79 -12.17 0.71 5.15
CA GLN A 79 -10.86 0.58 5.77
C GLN A 79 -9.77 0.99 4.78
N TYR A 80 -8.63 1.46 5.29
CA TYR A 80 -7.59 2.03 4.45
C TYR A 80 -6.28 1.24 4.50
N VAL A 81 -5.61 1.13 3.36
CA VAL A 81 -4.19 0.80 3.29
C VAL A 81 -3.47 2.04 2.81
N LEU A 82 -2.66 2.65 3.67
CA LEU A 82 -1.91 3.85 3.29
C LEU A 82 -0.69 3.46 2.46
N SER A 83 -0.46 4.17 1.37
CA SER A 83 0.67 3.92 0.49
C SER A 83 1.55 5.15 0.42
N THR A 84 2.85 4.99 0.64
CA THR A 84 3.82 6.08 0.38
C THR A 84 4.11 6.27 -1.11
N SER A 85 3.47 5.49 -1.99
CA SER A 85 3.58 5.62 -3.45
C SER A 85 2.25 5.92 -4.12
N GLY A 86 2.20 7.01 -4.89
CA GLY A 86 1.05 7.42 -5.71
C GLY A 86 1.05 6.93 -7.15
N ARG A 87 1.77 5.83 -7.47
CA ARG A 87 1.85 5.32 -8.86
C ARG A 87 0.45 4.91 -9.37
N PRO A 88 -0.08 5.49 -10.46
CA PRO A 88 -1.41 5.15 -10.97
C PRO A 88 -1.58 3.66 -11.31
N SER A 89 -0.52 3.00 -11.79
CA SER A 89 -0.52 1.56 -12.06
C SER A 89 -0.72 0.71 -10.79
N SER A 90 -0.14 1.14 -9.67
CA SER A 90 -0.29 0.44 -8.38
C SER A 90 -1.69 0.67 -7.82
N MET A 91 -2.17 1.91 -7.88
CA MET A 91 -3.54 2.25 -7.47
C MET A 91 -4.58 1.44 -8.25
N ARG A 92 -4.47 1.38 -9.59
CA ARG A 92 -5.39 0.59 -10.42
C ARG A 92 -5.38 -0.89 -10.03
N ARG A 93 -4.19 -1.47 -9.82
CA ARG A 93 -4.05 -2.87 -9.42
C ARG A 93 -4.74 -3.15 -8.09
N TYR A 94 -4.47 -2.36 -7.05
CA TYR A 94 -5.05 -2.61 -5.73
C TYR A 94 -6.53 -2.29 -5.68
N ARG A 95 -6.98 -1.23 -6.35
CA ARG A 95 -8.41 -0.95 -6.47
C ARG A 95 -9.13 -2.13 -7.11
N ALA A 96 -8.63 -2.64 -8.23
CA ALA A 96 -9.24 -3.77 -8.93
C ALA A 96 -9.30 -5.02 -8.04
N MET A 97 -8.16 -5.38 -7.43
CA MET A 97 -8.08 -6.53 -6.54
C MET A 97 -9.01 -6.41 -5.32
N LEU A 98 -8.92 -5.31 -4.58
CA LEU A 98 -9.66 -5.11 -3.34
C LEU A 98 -11.15 -4.94 -3.58
N GLN A 99 -11.53 -4.04 -4.49
CA GLN A 99 -12.91 -3.59 -4.60
C GLN A 99 -13.70 -4.32 -5.68
N ASP A 100 -13.07 -4.73 -6.77
CA ASP A 100 -13.77 -5.35 -7.91
C ASP A 100 -13.70 -6.88 -7.89
N ILE A 101 -12.57 -7.47 -7.48
CA ILE A 101 -12.39 -8.93 -7.46
C ILE A 101 -12.78 -9.50 -6.09
N LEU A 102 -12.24 -8.95 -5.00
CA LEU A 102 -12.49 -9.45 -3.65
C LEU A 102 -13.74 -8.83 -2.98
N HIS A 103 -14.33 -7.81 -3.61
CA HIS A 103 -15.51 -7.10 -3.11
C HIS A 103 -15.39 -6.57 -1.67
N LEU A 104 -14.17 -6.20 -1.27
CA LEU A 104 -13.88 -5.68 0.05
C LEU A 104 -14.11 -4.16 0.12
N ASP A 105 -14.63 -3.70 1.25
CA ASP A 105 -14.74 -2.28 1.60
C ASP A 105 -13.38 -1.73 2.09
N VAL A 106 -12.38 -1.82 1.20
CA VAL A 106 -10.99 -1.42 1.47
C VAL A 106 -10.51 -0.49 0.35
N CYS A 107 -9.88 0.62 0.74
CA CYS A 107 -9.30 1.60 -0.16
C CYS A 107 -7.76 1.63 0.00
N TYR A 108 -7.06 1.39 -1.11
CA TYR A 108 -5.62 1.64 -1.19
C TYR A 108 -5.39 3.13 -1.47
N LEU A 109 -4.96 3.87 -0.44
CA LEU A 109 -4.90 5.33 -0.45
C LEU A 109 -3.43 5.80 -0.50
N PRO A 110 -2.97 6.39 -1.60
CA PRO A 110 -1.66 7.02 -1.63
C PRO A 110 -1.66 8.30 -0.79
N ILE A 111 -0.58 8.50 -0.05
CA ILE A 111 -0.26 9.75 0.62
C ILE A 111 0.98 10.35 -0.03
N SER A 112 1.05 11.67 -0.04
CA SER A 112 2.19 12.45 -0.53
C SER A 112 2.46 13.60 0.43
N SER A 113 3.72 14.02 0.51
CA SER A 113 4.11 15.23 1.23
C SER A 113 4.43 16.33 0.22
N GLU A 114 4.09 17.58 0.55
CA GLU A 114 4.53 18.76 -0.23
C GLU A 114 6.06 18.90 -0.22
N GLN A 115 6.72 18.39 0.82
CA GLN A 115 8.16 18.48 1.04
C GLN A 115 8.96 17.38 0.33
N GLU A 116 8.42 16.79 -0.74
CA GLU A 116 8.94 15.65 -1.52
C GLU A 116 9.14 14.32 -0.76
N ARG A 117 9.35 14.37 0.56
CA ARG A 117 9.57 13.21 1.42
C ARG A 117 8.49 13.12 2.50
N ILE A 118 7.95 11.92 2.67
CA ILE A 118 7.00 11.61 3.74
C ILE A 118 7.75 11.57 5.07
N ASP A 119 7.20 12.23 6.08
CA ASP A 119 7.68 12.11 7.46
C ASP A 119 7.27 10.75 8.04
N PRO A 120 8.22 9.92 8.51
CA PRO A 120 7.94 8.57 8.99
C PRO A 120 7.05 8.56 10.25
N GLN A 121 7.21 9.52 11.15
CA GLN A 121 6.42 9.61 12.38
C GLN A 121 4.98 9.96 12.05
N ARG A 122 4.76 10.97 11.18
CA ARG A 122 3.41 11.35 10.72
C ARG A 122 2.73 10.21 9.98
N PHE A 123 3.47 9.44 9.17
CA PHE A 123 2.93 8.24 8.52
C PHE A 123 2.42 7.23 9.56
N VAL A 124 3.24 6.89 10.56
CA VAL A 124 2.85 5.95 11.63
C VAL A 124 1.64 6.46 12.41
N TRP A 125 1.60 7.75 12.75
CA TRP A 125 0.46 8.37 13.41
C TRP A 125 -0.81 8.32 12.57
N ALA A 126 -0.71 8.53 11.25
CA ALA A 126 -1.84 8.40 10.35
C ALA A 126 -2.36 6.95 10.29
N VAL A 127 -1.46 5.95 10.21
CA VAL A 127 -1.84 4.54 10.27
C VAL A 127 -2.51 4.21 11.61
N ARG A 128 -2.00 4.75 12.72
CA ARG A 128 -2.55 4.51 14.06
C ARG A 128 -3.94 5.16 14.24
N GLY A 129 -4.09 6.42 13.85
CA GLY A 129 -5.29 7.22 14.14
C GLY A 129 -6.46 6.98 13.19
N MET A 130 -6.23 6.50 11.97
CA MET A 130 -7.30 6.25 11.00
C MET A 130 -7.82 4.81 11.08
N ASN A 131 -8.94 4.54 10.37
CA ASN A 131 -9.49 3.20 10.14
C ASN A 131 -8.61 2.39 9.16
N CYS A 132 -7.31 2.32 9.44
CA CYS A 132 -6.32 1.66 8.60
C CYS A 132 -6.17 0.18 8.98
N LEU A 133 -5.99 -0.66 7.96
CA LEU A 133 -5.46 -2.01 8.10
C LEU A 133 -3.92 -1.99 8.26
N GLY A 134 -3.28 -0.91 7.82
CA GLY A 134 -1.83 -0.80 7.81
C GLY A 134 -1.33 0.17 6.77
N GLY A 135 -0.06 0.01 6.39
CA GLY A 135 0.54 0.80 5.33
C GLY A 135 1.62 0.09 4.53
N ALA A 136 1.65 0.38 3.23
CA ALA A 136 2.64 -0.05 2.26
C ALA A 136 3.69 1.05 2.07
N ILE A 137 4.94 0.71 2.39
CA ILE A 137 6.06 1.63 2.34
C ILE A 137 6.93 1.34 1.12
N SER A 138 7.05 2.34 0.25
CA SER A 138 8.00 2.41 -0.84
C SER A 138 9.11 3.42 -0.55
N LYS A 139 10.26 3.21 -1.21
CA LYS A 139 11.55 3.95 -1.27
C LYS A 139 11.98 4.87 -0.12
N ASP A 140 11.14 5.77 0.37
CA ASP A 140 11.57 6.99 1.07
C ASP A 140 11.72 6.82 2.59
N ILE A 141 10.89 5.99 3.20
CA ILE A 141 10.82 5.85 4.67
C ILE A 141 11.08 4.43 5.20
N LYS A 142 11.56 3.50 4.35
CA LYS A 142 11.71 2.08 4.74
C LYS A 142 12.62 1.84 5.95
N VAL A 143 13.63 2.68 6.14
CA VAL A 143 14.58 2.60 7.28
C VAL A 143 14.18 3.59 8.39
N SER A 144 13.78 4.80 8.03
CA SER A 144 13.47 5.85 9.00
C SER A 144 12.16 5.63 9.76
N VAL A 145 11.31 4.70 9.32
CA VAL A 145 10.07 4.33 10.02
C VAL A 145 10.32 3.45 11.25
N LEU A 146 11.44 2.72 11.29
CA LEU A 146 11.70 1.69 12.31
C LEU A 146 11.55 2.17 13.76
N PRO A 147 12.04 3.35 14.16
CA PRO A 147 11.95 3.82 15.56
C PRO A 147 10.52 4.10 16.02
N PHE A 148 9.57 4.20 15.10
CA PHE A 148 8.17 4.54 15.38
C PHE A 148 7.25 3.32 15.41
N LEU A 149 7.78 2.13 15.08
CA LEU A 149 7.03 0.88 15.07
C LEU A 149 7.17 0.16 16.41
N ASP A 150 6.10 -0.51 16.85
CA ASP A 150 6.07 -1.16 18.16
C ASP A 150 6.84 -2.49 18.14
N GLU A 151 6.88 -3.15 16.98
CA GLU A 151 7.56 -4.42 16.77
C GLU A 151 8.14 -4.49 15.37
N LEU A 152 9.19 -5.30 15.21
CA LEU A 152 9.79 -5.62 13.94
C LEU A 152 9.89 -7.13 13.80
N ASP A 153 9.45 -7.62 12.65
CA ASP A 153 9.69 -8.99 12.20
C ASP A 153 11.21 -9.33 12.23
N PRO A 154 11.62 -10.57 12.56
CA PRO A 154 13.02 -10.96 12.60
C PRO A 154 13.81 -10.60 11.33
N LEU A 155 13.18 -10.74 10.16
CA LEU A 155 13.79 -10.37 8.90
C LEU A 155 13.85 -8.86 8.70
N ALA A 156 12.79 -8.14 9.05
CA ALA A 156 12.80 -6.67 8.98
C ALA A 156 13.90 -6.09 9.89
N ARG A 157 14.11 -6.73 11.05
CA ARG A 157 15.19 -6.42 11.99
C ARG A 157 16.57 -6.74 11.41
N SER A 158 16.74 -7.89 10.75
CA SER A 158 18.04 -8.28 10.16
C SER A 158 18.42 -7.44 8.94
N ILE A 159 17.44 -7.07 8.11
CA ILE A 159 17.65 -6.22 6.93
C ILE A 159 17.78 -4.74 7.33
N GLY A 160 17.19 -4.33 8.46
CA GLY A 160 17.14 -2.93 8.86
C GLY A 160 16.22 -2.09 7.99
N ALA A 161 15.16 -2.69 7.44
CA ALA A 161 14.17 -1.99 6.62
C ALA A 161 12.80 -2.68 6.63
N VAL A 162 11.74 -1.86 6.66
CA VAL A 162 10.33 -2.28 6.60
C VAL A 162 9.69 -1.78 5.31
N ASN A 163 8.95 -2.65 4.61
CA ASN A 163 8.11 -2.26 3.48
C ASN A 163 6.60 -2.34 3.79
N THR A 164 6.24 -2.92 4.93
CA THR A 164 4.84 -3.21 5.30
C THR A 164 4.62 -3.01 6.79
N VAL A 165 3.57 -2.28 7.14
CA VAL A 165 3.06 -2.16 8.52
C VAL A 165 1.67 -2.78 8.56
N CYS A 166 1.44 -3.72 9.47
CA CYS A 166 0.14 -4.39 9.65
C CYS A 166 -0.46 -3.96 10.99
N LYS A 167 -1.48 -3.10 11.01
CA LYS A 167 -2.06 -2.62 12.28
C LYS A 167 -2.78 -3.78 13.00
N ARG A 168 -2.45 -3.99 14.28
CA ARG A 168 -3.02 -5.02 15.17
C ARG A 168 -3.51 -4.37 16.47
N GLY A 169 -4.79 -4.02 16.52
CA GLY A 169 -5.33 -3.17 17.59
C GLY A 169 -4.56 -1.85 17.64
N ASP A 170 -3.92 -1.57 18.77
CA ASP A 170 -3.11 -0.37 18.98
C ASP A 170 -1.64 -0.52 18.55
N ARG A 171 -1.22 -1.75 18.20
CA ARG A 171 0.16 -2.09 17.87
C ARG A 171 0.42 -2.07 16.37
N LEU A 172 1.63 -1.68 16.00
CA LEU A 172 2.10 -1.49 14.63
C LEU A 172 3.37 -2.32 14.35
N PRO A 173 3.25 -3.65 14.18
CA PRO A 173 4.35 -4.47 13.71
C PRO A 173 4.76 -4.11 12.27
N GLY A 174 6.07 -3.95 12.07
CA GLY A 174 6.71 -3.77 10.77
C GLY A 174 7.33 -5.04 10.24
N GLY A 175 7.11 -5.33 8.97
CA GLY A 175 7.66 -6.49 8.28
C GLY A 175 8.22 -6.18 6.90
N LYS A 176 8.76 -7.22 6.27
CA LYS A 176 9.19 -7.21 4.88
C LYS A 176 8.56 -8.38 4.13
N THR A 177 7.86 -8.11 3.04
CA THR A 177 7.20 -9.15 2.22
C THR A 177 8.11 -9.81 1.18
N ASP A 178 9.42 -9.50 1.18
CA ASP A 178 10.39 -10.04 0.21
C ASP A 178 11.02 -11.36 0.70
N ALA A 179 10.42 -12.01 1.70
CA ALA A 179 10.79 -13.33 2.19
C ALA A 179 9.55 -14.21 2.30
N PRO A 180 9.73 -15.55 2.31
CA PRO A 180 8.64 -16.48 2.63
C PRO A 180 7.91 -15.99 3.88
N GLY A 181 6.58 -15.94 3.77
CA GLY A 181 5.69 -15.21 4.67
C GLY A 181 5.78 -15.67 6.12
N PHE A 182 5.21 -14.82 6.99
CA PHE A 182 4.94 -15.06 8.41
C PHE A 182 4.81 -16.56 8.75
N GLU A 183 5.84 -17.13 9.34
CA GLU A 183 5.69 -18.32 10.18
C GLU A 183 5.27 -17.80 11.55
N ALA A 184 4.01 -18.10 11.91
CA ALA A 184 3.45 -17.88 13.23
C ALA A 184 3.72 -19.10 14.12
#